data_AF-A0A971N521-F1
#
_entry.id   AF-A0A971N521-F1
#
_cell.length_a   1.000
_cell.length_b   1.000
_cell.length_c   1.000
_cell.angle_alpha   90.00
_cell.angle_beta   90.00
_cell.angle_gamma   90.00
#
_symmetry.space_group_name_H-M   'P 1'
#
loop_
_entity.id
_entity.type
_entity.pdbx_description
1 polymer ?
#
loop_
_entity_poly.entity_id
_entity_poly.type
_entity_poly.pdbx_seq_one_letter_code
_entity_poly.pdbx_strand_id
1 'polypeptide(L)'
;PLPTNYFARFHQQKCRLVQFETSYHPWIVNLLSSMPEEPFLCFDGLGGDARLGGSEITAQFWELWPKEQYKQFEKIYFQWYKTRFESLLRPEYHREIKALARKKVVAEIDRVKGNPNGLIYLGLRNFNRRAISLSTFGILGHNRPVRAPFFDHTFFEWSLTIPVLLKIQDNVYSHLFQNYTKETSTIPNTHQPSDGSHYFQKSPQLWRKHPNLVYMAKLIKRLSSFLPKFVAPDLTDRLKKGSRNPT
;
A
#
# COMPACT_ATOMS: atom_id res chain seq x y z
N PRO A 1 -2.48 24.28 -15.29
CA PRO A 1 -1.69 23.22 -15.95
C PRO A 1 -0.61 22.65 -15.02
N LEU A 2 -0.49 21.31 -14.91
CA LEU A 2 0.58 20.68 -14.13
C LEU A 2 1.94 20.85 -14.83
N PRO A 3 3.05 21.03 -14.09
CA PRO A 3 4.37 21.18 -14.70
C PRO A 3 4.81 19.93 -15.47
N THR A 4 5.55 20.09 -16.57
CA THR A 4 6.02 18.98 -17.42
C THR A 4 6.87 17.95 -16.66
N ASN A 5 7.54 18.36 -15.59
CA ASN A 5 8.34 17.51 -14.71
C ASN A 5 7.61 17.13 -13.40
N TYR A 6 6.27 17.22 -13.36
CA TYR A 6 5.44 16.98 -12.18
C TYR A 6 5.84 15.74 -11.40
N PHE A 7 5.87 14.59 -12.05
CA PHE A 7 6.26 13.34 -11.41
C PHE A 7 7.67 13.40 -10.85
N ALA A 8 8.66 13.87 -11.62
CA ALA A 8 10.05 13.92 -11.16
C ALA A 8 10.21 14.80 -9.90
N ARG A 9 9.53 15.95 -9.86
CA ARG A 9 9.59 16.89 -8.74
C ARG A 9 8.87 16.36 -7.50
N PHE A 10 7.59 16.02 -7.63
CA PHE A 10 6.75 15.69 -6.48
C PHE A 10 6.92 14.25 -6.00
N HIS A 11 7.32 13.31 -6.87
CA HIS A 11 7.63 11.94 -6.46
C HIS A 11 8.76 11.89 -5.43
N GLN A 12 9.89 12.54 -5.71
CA GLN A 12 11.05 12.49 -4.81
C GLN A 12 10.77 13.19 -3.47
N GLN A 13 10.09 14.35 -3.52
CA GLN A 13 9.67 15.06 -2.31
C GLN A 13 8.76 14.17 -1.45
N LYS A 14 7.69 13.64 -2.04
CA LYS A 14 6.75 12.74 -1.35
C LYS A 14 7.45 11.51 -0.78
N CYS A 15 8.27 10.82 -1.57
CA CYS A 15 8.97 9.61 -1.12
C CYS A 15 9.86 9.87 0.11
N ARG A 16 10.46 11.06 0.23
CA ARG A 16 11.21 11.44 1.43
C ARG A 16 10.31 11.73 2.61
N LEU A 17 9.21 12.45 2.40
CA LEU A 17 8.23 12.77 3.45
C LEU A 17 7.66 11.50 4.10
N VAL A 18 7.36 10.46 3.32
CA VAL A 18 6.80 9.19 3.83
C VAL A 18 7.80 8.04 3.91
N GLN A 19 9.09 8.35 4.02
CA GLN A 19 10.11 7.32 4.24
C GLN A 19 10.06 6.16 3.22
N PHE A 20 9.64 6.45 1.98
CA PHE A 20 9.48 5.52 0.87
C PHE A 20 8.38 4.45 1.04
N GLU A 21 7.36 4.73 1.85
CA GLU A 21 6.13 3.93 2.02
C GLU A 21 5.49 3.49 0.70
N THR A 22 5.35 4.41 -0.26
CA THR A 22 4.84 4.10 -1.60
C THR A 22 5.58 4.89 -2.67
N SER A 23 5.59 4.40 -3.91
CA SER A 23 5.98 5.17 -5.09
C SER A 23 4.81 5.96 -5.70
N TYR A 24 3.57 5.64 -5.33
CA TYR A 24 2.36 6.29 -5.86
C TYR A 24 1.98 7.57 -5.09
N HIS A 25 0.85 8.18 -5.48
CA HIS A 25 0.26 9.34 -4.79
C HIS A 25 1.12 10.62 -4.70
N PRO A 26 1.90 11.02 -5.72
CA PRO A 26 2.65 12.29 -5.66
C PRO A 26 1.72 13.52 -5.56
N TRP A 27 0.45 13.38 -5.94
CA TRP A 27 -0.57 14.41 -5.87
C TRP A 27 -0.84 14.91 -4.46
N ILE A 28 -0.56 14.10 -3.45
CA ILE A 28 -0.84 14.45 -2.06
C ILE A 28 0.01 15.65 -1.58
N VAL A 29 1.20 15.85 -2.18
CA VAL A 29 2.05 17.00 -1.85
C VAL A 29 1.39 18.30 -2.28
N ASN A 30 0.68 18.30 -3.41
CA ASN A 30 -0.08 19.47 -3.83
C ASN A 30 -1.32 19.66 -2.97
N LEU A 31 -2.02 18.57 -2.63
CA LEU A 31 -3.19 18.64 -1.76
C LEU A 31 -2.83 19.30 -0.43
N LEU A 32 -1.69 18.93 0.17
CA LEU A 32 -1.21 19.55 1.41
C LEU A 32 -1.13 21.07 1.34
N SER A 33 -0.65 21.63 0.23
CA SER A 33 -0.54 23.07 0.04
C SER A 33 -1.89 23.78 -0.06
N SER A 34 -2.98 23.03 -0.31
CA SER A 34 -4.34 23.55 -0.44
C SER A 34 -5.22 23.25 0.77
N MET A 35 -4.74 22.48 1.75
CA MET A 35 -5.49 22.13 2.96
C MET A 35 -5.42 23.26 4.00
N PRO A 36 -6.47 23.44 4.83
CA PRO A 36 -6.49 24.43 5.91
C PRO A 36 -5.42 24.14 6.99
N GLU A 37 -4.99 25.19 7.71
CA GLU A 37 -3.95 25.10 8.75
C GLU A 37 -4.41 24.42 10.04
N GLU A 38 -5.71 24.48 10.33
CA GLU A 38 -6.33 23.91 11.53
C GLU A 38 -6.27 22.37 11.56
N PRO A 39 -6.27 21.76 12.76
CA PRO A 39 -6.43 20.33 12.90
C PRO A 39 -7.74 19.87 12.25
N PHE A 40 -7.62 18.92 11.32
CA PHE A 40 -8.76 18.33 10.64
C PHE A 40 -8.90 16.85 10.99
N LEU A 41 -10.13 16.36 10.83
CA LEU A 41 -10.44 14.94 10.95
C LEU A 41 -9.88 14.21 9.73
N CYS A 42 -8.99 13.25 9.97
CA CYS A 42 -8.50 12.33 8.96
C CYS A 42 -9.14 10.97 9.19
N PHE A 43 -10.14 10.67 8.36
CA PHE A 43 -10.69 9.32 8.21
C PHE A 43 -9.79 8.57 7.24
N ASP A 44 -8.65 8.12 7.74
CA ASP A 44 -7.67 7.42 6.94
C ASP A 44 -8.16 5.99 6.59
N GLY A 45 -7.71 5.50 5.43
CA GLY A 45 -7.98 4.12 5.03
C GLY A 45 -7.24 3.08 5.88
N LEU A 46 -6.16 3.42 6.58
CA LEU A 46 -5.41 2.43 7.35
C LEU A 46 -6.19 1.96 8.59
N GLY A 47 -6.70 2.89 9.40
CA GLY A 47 -7.51 2.59 10.57
C GLY A 47 -8.85 1.97 10.19
N GLY A 48 -9.58 2.56 9.25
CA GLY A 48 -10.88 2.05 8.82
C GLY A 48 -10.77 0.69 8.13
N ASP A 49 -9.99 0.60 7.05
CA ASP A 49 -9.97 -0.58 6.19
C ASP A 49 -9.33 -1.79 6.89
N ALA A 50 -8.25 -1.60 7.68
CA ALA A 50 -7.58 -2.72 8.33
C ALA A 50 -8.45 -3.40 9.42
N ARG A 51 -9.35 -2.66 10.07
CA ARG A 51 -10.11 -3.16 11.22
C ARG A 51 -11.55 -3.50 10.93
N LEU A 52 -12.17 -2.79 9.98
CA LEU A 52 -13.59 -2.95 9.65
C LEU A 52 -13.81 -3.49 8.25
N GLY A 53 -12.93 -3.15 7.29
CA GLY A 53 -13.01 -3.62 5.91
C GLY A 53 -12.26 -4.92 5.64
N GLY A 54 -11.45 -5.40 6.59
CA GLY A 54 -10.62 -6.59 6.41
C GLY A 54 -9.58 -6.46 5.29
N SER A 55 -9.17 -5.23 4.94
CA SER A 55 -8.26 -5.00 3.82
C SER A 55 -6.95 -5.77 3.98
N GLU A 56 -6.43 -6.27 2.85
CA GLU A 56 -5.21 -7.08 2.78
C GLU A 56 -5.26 -8.44 3.50
N ILE A 57 -6.44 -8.87 3.97
CA ILE A 57 -6.62 -10.18 4.61
C ILE A 57 -7.66 -11.01 3.84
N THR A 58 -7.21 -12.12 3.28
CA THR A 58 -8.08 -13.03 2.54
C THR A 58 -8.84 -13.97 3.48
N ALA A 59 -9.96 -14.54 3.02
CA ALA A 59 -10.66 -15.60 3.74
C ALA A 59 -9.70 -16.76 4.11
N GLN A 60 -8.75 -17.08 3.23
CA GLN A 60 -7.75 -18.11 3.46
C GLN A 60 -6.82 -17.78 4.65
N PHE A 61 -6.46 -16.51 4.85
CA PHE A 61 -5.61 -16.12 5.99
C PHE A 61 -6.33 -16.36 7.31
N TRP A 62 -7.60 -15.96 7.37
CA TRP A 62 -8.44 -16.14 8.54
C TRP A 62 -8.89 -17.58 8.79
N GLU A 63 -8.86 -18.45 7.78
CA GLU A 63 -9.08 -19.87 8.02
C GLU A 63 -7.88 -20.52 8.72
N LEU A 64 -6.66 -20.13 8.33
CA LEU A 64 -5.42 -20.71 8.83
C LEU A 64 -5.04 -20.18 10.21
N TRP A 65 -5.37 -18.93 10.51
CA TRP A 65 -4.92 -18.25 11.73
C TRP A 65 -5.48 -18.85 13.03
N PRO A 66 -6.81 -19.08 13.17
CA PRO A 66 -7.39 -19.70 14.36
C PRO A 66 -6.99 -21.17 14.53
N LYS A 67 -6.66 -21.85 13.42
CA LYS A 67 -6.16 -23.23 13.41
C LYS A 67 -4.66 -23.33 13.72
N GLU A 68 -4.01 -22.20 14.03
CA GLU A 68 -2.58 -22.09 14.31
C GLU A 68 -1.67 -22.65 13.19
N GLN A 69 -2.16 -22.67 11.95
CA GLN A 69 -1.44 -23.19 10.79
C GLN A 69 -0.43 -22.16 10.24
N TYR A 70 0.40 -21.59 11.12
CA TYR A 70 1.26 -20.44 10.82
C TYR A 70 2.29 -20.71 9.71
N LYS A 71 2.82 -21.94 9.60
CA LYS A 71 3.75 -22.31 8.51
C LYS A 71 3.08 -22.25 7.14
N GLN A 72 1.81 -22.65 7.05
CA GLN A 72 1.04 -22.59 5.81
C GLN A 72 0.64 -21.15 5.50
N PHE A 73 0.19 -20.41 6.52
CA PHE A 73 -0.08 -18.98 6.42
C PHE A 73 1.14 -18.21 5.90
N GLU A 74 2.33 -18.43 6.46
CA GLU A 74 3.58 -17.78 6.05
C GLU A 74 3.84 -17.95 4.54
N LYS A 75 3.67 -19.17 4.02
CA LYS A 75 3.86 -19.49 2.60
C LYS A 75 2.91 -18.68 1.71
N ILE A 76 1.64 -18.59 2.08
CA ILE A 76 0.62 -17.91 1.29
C ILE A 76 0.76 -16.40 1.42
N TYR A 77 0.98 -15.89 2.63
CA TYR A 77 1.25 -14.47 2.88
C TYR A 77 2.44 -13.98 2.06
N PHE A 78 3.53 -14.75 2.02
CA PHE A 78 4.69 -14.42 1.19
C PHE A 78 4.38 -14.44 -0.32
N GLN A 79 3.53 -15.37 -0.78
CA GLN A 79 3.10 -15.42 -2.19
C GLN A 79 2.21 -14.23 -2.56
N TRP A 80 1.36 -13.80 -1.63
CA TRP A 80 0.43 -12.71 -1.84
C TRP A 80 1.16 -11.37 -2.02
N TYR A 81 2.22 -11.14 -1.24
CA TYR A 81 3.10 -9.97 -1.41
C TYR A 81 4.11 -10.08 -2.57
N LYS A 82 4.07 -11.13 -3.41
CA LYS A 82 5.05 -11.28 -4.50
C LYS A 82 4.97 -10.10 -5.48
N THR A 83 5.93 -9.21 -5.32
CA THR A 83 6.38 -8.33 -6.37
C THR A 83 7.22 -9.13 -7.36
N ARG A 84 6.90 -9.02 -8.65
CA ARG A 84 7.59 -9.75 -9.75
C ARG A 84 8.99 -9.17 -10.03
N PHE A 85 9.85 -9.11 -9.01
CA PHE A 85 11.21 -8.61 -9.11
C PHE A 85 12.20 -9.63 -9.69
N GLU A 86 11.78 -10.89 -9.81
CA GLU A 86 12.61 -11.99 -10.34
C GLU A 86 13.20 -11.66 -11.72
N SER A 87 12.46 -10.85 -12.52
CA SER A 87 12.89 -10.44 -13.85
C SER A 87 13.69 -9.12 -13.90
N LEU A 88 13.83 -8.42 -12.77
CA LEU A 88 14.56 -7.15 -12.66
C LEU A 88 15.97 -7.34 -12.10
N LEU A 89 16.17 -8.39 -11.30
CA LEU A 89 17.38 -8.64 -10.54
C LEU A 89 18.11 -9.86 -11.08
N ARG A 90 19.40 -9.97 -10.82
CA ARG A 90 20.09 -11.24 -11.06
C ARG A 90 19.60 -12.34 -10.08
N PRO A 91 19.60 -13.62 -10.49
CA PRO A 91 19.06 -14.70 -9.68
C PRO A 91 19.67 -14.83 -8.28
N GLU A 92 20.97 -14.57 -8.13
CA GLU A 92 21.68 -14.61 -6.84
C GLU A 92 21.11 -13.61 -5.83
N TYR A 93 20.94 -12.34 -6.23
CA TYR A 93 20.35 -11.31 -5.38
C TYR A 93 18.88 -11.56 -5.10
N HIS A 94 18.14 -12.06 -6.10
CA HIS A 94 16.74 -12.41 -5.89
C HIS A 94 16.59 -13.51 -4.84
N ARG A 95 17.44 -14.55 -4.87
CA ARG A 95 17.44 -15.63 -3.85
C ARG A 95 17.74 -15.08 -2.45
N GLU A 96 18.75 -14.23 -2.32
CA GLU A 96 19.14 -13.65 -1.04
C GLU A 96 18.05 -12.72 -0.47
N ILE A 97 17.51 -11.81 -1.28
CA ILE A 97 16.40 -10.92 -0.88
C ILE A 97 15.20 -11.74 -0.44
N LYS A 98 14.86 -12.80 -1.18
CA LYS A 98 13.75 -13.70 -0.83
C LYS A 98 13.98 -14.38 0.52
N ALA A 99 15.19 -14.85 0.80
CA ALA A 99 15.54 -15.46 2.09
C ALA A 99 15.45 -14.45 3.24
N LEU A 100 15.99 -13.24 3.06
CA LEU A 100 15.93 -12.16 4.06
C LEU A 100 14.50 -11.69 4.31
N ALA A 101 13.71 -11.51 3.25
CA ALA A 101 12.31 -11.12 3.34
C ALA A 101 11.49 -12.20 4.09
N ARG A 102 11.70 -13.47 3.77
CA ARG A 102 11.06 -14.59 4.46
C ARG A 102 11.38 -14.58 5.96
N LYS A 103 12.66 -14.44 6.34
CA LYS A 103 13.08 -14.34 7.74
C LYS A 103 12.37 -13.19 8.48
N LYS A 104 12.22 -12.03 7.84
CA LYS A 104 11.53 -10.87 8.43
C LYS A 104 10.02 -11.11 8.58
N VAL A 105 9.38 -11.72 7.59
CA VAL A 105 7.94 -12.06 7.65
C VAL A 105 7.67 -13.03 8.81
N VAL A 106 8.47 -14.10 8.93
CA VAL A 106 8.37 -15.05 10.04
C VAL A 106 8.49 -14.34 11.39
N ALA A 107 9.47 -13.44 11.54
CA ALA A 107 9.66 -12.68 12.77
C ALA A 107 8.47 -11.76 13.12
N GLU A 108 7.77 -11.19 12.14
CA GLU A 108 6.55 -10.42 12.41
C GLU A 108 5.37 -11.31 12.80
N ILE A 109 5.24 -12.49 12.16
CA ILE A 109 4.20 -13.48 12.50
C ILE A 109 4.41 -13.97 13.94
N ASP A 110 5.64 -14.31 14.32
CA ASP A 110 5.98 -14.82 15.65
C ASP A 110 5.66 -13.83 16.77
N ARG A 111 5.63 -12.53 16.49
CA ARG A 111 5.27 -11.49 17.46
C ARG A 111 3.78 -11.42 17.78
N VAL A 112 2.93 -11.88 16.86
CA VAL A 112 1.47 -11.72 16.97
C VAL A 112 0.72 -13.05 16.92
N LYS A 113 1.40 -14.17 16.69
CA LYS A 113 0.81 -15.51 16.73
C LYS A 113 0.16 -15.78 18.10
N GLY A 114 -0.90 -16.57 18.10
CA GLY A 114 -1.76 -16.81 19.27
C GLY A 114 -2.76 -15.68 19.57
N ASN A 115 -2.59 -14.48 19.00
CA ASN A 115 -3.57 -13.41 19.16
C ASN A 115 -4.75 -13.64 18.19
N PRO A 116 -6.02 -13.68 18.66
CA PRO A 116 -7.20 -13.83 17.80
C PRO A 116 -7.31 -12.73 16.73
N ASN A 117 -6.82 -11.53 17.02
CA ASN A 117 -6.78 -10.37 16.12
C ASN A 117 -5.39 -10.18 15.47
N GLY A 118 -4.53 -11.21 15.52
CA GLY A 118 -3.13 -11.11 15.09
C GLY A 118 -2.94 -10.68 13.64
N LEU A 119 -3.86 -11.01 12.73
CA LEU A 119 -3.80 -10.55 11.33
C LEU A 119 -4.05 -9.05 11.18
N ILE A 120 -4.94 -8.46 11.99
CA ILE A 120 -5.16 -7.00 12.03
C ILE A 120 -3.88 -6.32 12.50
N TYR A 121 -3.28 -6.82 13.58
CA TYR A 121 -2.00 -6.30 14.08
C TYR A 121 -0.88 -6.48 13.06
N LEU A 122 -0.82 -7.62 12.37
CA LEU A 122 0.16 -7.86 11.32
C LEU A 122 0.01 -6.83 10.19
N GLY A 123 -1.22 -6.53 9.77
CA GLY A 123 -1.52 -5.44 8.84
C GLY A 123 -1.00 -4.10 9.36
N LEU A 124 -1.52 -3.62 10.50
CA LEU A 124 -1.19 -2.31 11.06
C LEU A 124 0.32 -2.08 11.25
N ARG A 125 1.07 -3.13 11.61
CA ARG A 125 2.54 -3.08 11.78
C ARG A 125 3.34 -3.01 10.48
N ASN A 126 2.73 -3.38 9.35
CA ASN A 126 3.42 -3.54 8.07
C ASN A 126 2.91 -2.62 6.96
N PHE A 127 1.70 -2.06 7.07
CA PHE A 127 1.09 -1.20 6.03
C PHE A 127 1.94 0.03 5.67
N ASN A 128 2.58 0.66 6.65
CA ASN A 128 3.43 1.82 6.47
C ASN A 128 4.92 1.46 6.23
N ARG A 129 5.22 0.21 5.89
CA ARG A 129 6.58 -0.16 5.47
C ARG A 129 6.84 0.28 4.04
N ARG A 130 8.13 0.39 3.72
CA ARG A 130 8.59 0.80 2.40
C ARG A 130 7.99 -0.05 1.29
N ALA A 131 7.50 0.62 0.26
CA ALA A 131 6.87 0.04 -0.93
C ALA A 131 5.62 -0.82 -0.67
N ILE A 132 4.89 -0.60 0.44
CA ILE A 132 3.63 -1.28 0.75
C ILE A 132 2.45 -0.34 0.47
N SER A 133 2.13 0.54 1.41
CA SER A 133 1.01 1.48 1.32
C SER A 133 1.37 2.82 1.92
N LEU A 134 0.60 3.83 1.57
CA LEU A 134 0.76 5.19 2.09
C LEU A 134 0.04 5.34 3.42
N SER A 135 0.77 5.73 4.46
CA SER A 135 0.19 6.38 5.62
C SER A 135 -0.03 7.86 5.31
N THR A 136 -1.29 8.25 5.19
CA THR A 136 -1.64 9.66 5.05
C THR A 136 -1.21 10.47 6.27
N PHE A 137 -1.08 9.85 7.45
CA PHE A 137 -0.60 10.51 8.67
C PHE A 137 0.83 11.03 8.57
N GLY A 138 1.74 10.30 7.92
CA GLY A 138 3.12 10.76 7.74
C GLY A 138 3.22 12.05 6.90
N ILE A 139 2.19 12.33 6.10
CA ILE A 139 2.10 13.49 5.21
C ILE A 139 1.29 14.60 5.86
N LEU A 140 0.07 14.28 6.28
CA LEU A 140 -0.88 15.22 6.87
C LEU A 140 -0.42 15.70 8.25
N GLY A 141 0.18 14.81 9.03
CA GLY A 141 0.70 15.07 10.36
C GLY A 141 2.07 15.73 10.40
N HIS A 142 2.74 15.95 9.25
CA HIS A 142 4.12 16.43 9.23
C HIS A 142 4.27 17.84 9.81
N ASN A 143 3.34 18.74 9.49
CA ASN A 143 3.39 20.15 9.90
C ASN A 143 2.14 20.59 10.67
N ARG A 144 1.20 19.69 10.93
CA ARG A 144 -0.12 20.02 11.48
C ARG A 144 -0.64 18.89 12.35
N PRO A 145 -1.39 19.20 13.42
CA PRO A 145 -2.09 18.19 14.19
C PRO A 145 -3.17 17.51 13.34
N VAL A 146 -3.28 16.18 13.43
CA VAL A 146 -4.31 15.39 12.76
C VAL A 146 -5.12 14.65 13.81
N ARG A 147 -6.44 14.71 13.69
CA ARG A 147 -7.34 13.88 14.50
C ARG A 147 -7.65 12.62 13.70
N ALA A 148 -7.45 11.45 14.28
CA ALA A 148 -7.64 10.17 13.63
C ALA A 148 -8.75 9.39 14.36
N PRO A 149 -10.05 9.65 14.08
CA PRO A 149 -11.17 9.10 14.85
C PRO A 149 -11.17 7.58 14.89
N PHE A 150 -10.71 6.97 13.80
CA PHE A 150 -10.53 5.54 13.74
C PHE A 150 -9.60 5.02 14.83
N PHE A 151 -8.56 5.74 15.25
CA PHE A 151 -7.65 5.34 16.32
C PHE A 151 -8.09 5.77 17.72
N ASP A 152 -9.34 6.23 17.89
CA ASP A 152 -9.92 6.37 19.24
C ASP A 152 -9.85 5.02 19.97
N HIS A 153 -9.44 5.03 21.24
CA HIS A 153 -9.17 3.81 21.98
C HIS A 153 -10.43 2.98 22.18
N THR A 154 -11.55 3.62 22.52
CA THR A 154 -12.84 2.92 22.74
C THR A 154 -13.33 2.31 21.44
N PHE A 155 -13.26 3.08 20.36
CA PHE A 155 -13.61 2.60 19.02
C PHE A 155 -12.70 1.47 18.57
N PHE A 156 -11.40 1.56 18.86
CA PHE A 156 -10.40 0.58 18.50
C PHE A 156 -10.71 -0.77 19.17
N GLU A 157 -10.87 -0.78 20.48
CA GLU A 157 -11.18 -2.00 21.23
C GLU A 157 -12.50 -2.62 20.79
N TRP A 158 -13.55 -1.80 20.62
CA TRP A 158 -14.83 -2.28 20.10
C TRP A 158 -14.69 -2.92 18.71
N SER A 159 -13.92 -2.30 17.80
CA SER A 159 -13.74 -2.85 16.46
C SER A 159 -13.08 -4.25 16.47
N LEU A 160 -12.30 -4.56 17.50
CA LEU A 160 -11.65 -5.87 17.67
C LEU A 160 -12.59 -6.95 18.21
N THR A 161 -13.74 -6.60 18.78
CA THR A 161 -14.74 -7.57 19.24
C THR A 161 -15.62 -8.09 18.10
N ILE A 162 -15.66 -7.39 16.97
CA ILE A 162 -16.47 -7.78 15.81
C ILE A 162 -15.88 -9.06 15.20
N PRO A 163 -16.68 -10.15 15.06
CA PRO A 163 -16.24 -11.35 14.40
C PRO A 163 -15.76 -11.08 12.98
N VAL A 164 -14.63 -11.69 12.64
CA VAL A 164 -13.94 -11.52 11.36
C VAL A 164 -14.81 -11.83 10.15
N LEU A 165 -15.64 -12.88 10.23
CA LEU A 165 -16.50 -13.26 9.13
C LEU A 165 -17.46 -12.12 8.76
N LEU A 166 -17.98 -11.39 9.75
CA LEU A 166 -18.82 -10.21 9.51
C LEU A 166 -18.03 -9.09 8.82
N LYS A 167 -16.75 -8.90 9.16
CA LYS A 167 -15.90 -7.88 8.52
C LYS A 167 -15.67 -8.15 7.03
N ILE A 168 -15.49 -9.42 6.65
CA ILE A 168 -15.10 -9.82 5.29
C ILE A 168 -16.31 -10.09 4.41
N GLN A 169 -17.29 -10.84 4.92
CA GLN A 169 -18.43 -11.33 4.14
C GLN A 169 -19.58 -10.33 4.17
N ASP A 170 -19.91 -9.82 5.36
CA ASP A 170 -21.04 -8.90 5.54
C ASP A 170 -20.64 -7.45 5.37
N ASN A 171 -19.39 -7.16 4.96
CA ASN A 171 -18.90 -5.81 4.66
C ASN A 171 -19.34 -4.77 5.69
N VAL A 172 -19.15 -5.08 6.98
CA VAL A 172 -19.61 -4.25 8.12
C VAL A 172 -19.21 -2.78 7.94
N TYR A 173 -18.04 -2.52 7.36
CA TYR A 173 -17.62 -1.17 7.02
C TYR A 173 -18.65 -0.44 6.13
N SER A 174 -19.06 -1.03 5.02
CA SER A 174 -20.03 -0.41 4.12
C SER A 174 -21.40 -0.24 4.77
N HIS A 175 -21.85 -1.23 5.55
CA HIS A 175 -23.11 -1.13 6.28
C HIS A 175 -23.09 -0.01 7.33
N LEU A 176 -21.98 0.18 8.05
CA LEU A 176 -21.85 1.28 9.00
C LEU A 176 -22.02 2.64 8.30
N PHE A 177 -21.40 2.85 7.14
CA PHE A 177 -21.51 4.13 6.43
C PHE A 177 -22.86 4.35 5.73
N GLN A 178 -23.48 3.28 5.23
CA GLN A 178 -24.78 3.35 4.55
C GLN A 178 -25.95 3.49 5.52
N ASN A 179 -25.89 2.84 6.69
CA ASN A 179 -27.01 2.75 7.62
C ASN A 179 -26.98 3.80 8.73
N TYR A 180 -25.85 4.47 8.97
CA TYR A 180 -25.75 5.41 10.09
C TYR A 180 -26.47 6.73 9.82
N THR A 181 -26.22 7.40 8.69
CA THR A 181 -27.04 8.54 8.24
C THR A 181 -27.15 8.62 6.72
N LYS A 182 -28.18 9.34 6.22
CA LYS A 182 -28.31 9.63 4.78
C LYS A 182 -27.14 10.46 4.27
N GLU A 183 -26.65 11.39 5.08
CA GLU A 183 -25.52 12.26 4.75
C GLU A 183 -24.23 11.45 4.53
N THR A 184 -23.90 10.49 5.42
CA THR A 184 -22.66 9.71 5.30
C THR A 184 -22.65 8.78 4.09
N SER A 185 -23.82 8.31 3.64
CA SER A 185 -23.94 7.47 2.44
C SER A 185 -23.54 8.17 1.14
N THR A 186 -23.55 9.51 1.13
CA THR A 186 -23.18 10.33 -0.04
C THR A 186 -21.68 10.64 -0.13
N ILE A 187 -20.92 10.38 0.94
CA ILE A 187 -19.49 10.68 1.01
C ILE A 187 -18.72 9.56 0.30
N PRO A 188 -17.83 9.87 -0.67
CA PRO A 188 -17.01 8.88 -1.33
C PRO A 188 -16.10 8.12 -0.36
N ASN A 189 -16.01 6.80 -0.51
CA ASN A 189 -15.15 5.95 0.31
C ASN A 189 -14.43 4.87 -0.52
N THR A 190 -13.45 4.20 0.10
CA THR A 190 -12.58 3.18 -0.52
C THR A 190 -13.32 1.91 -0.98
N HIS A 191 -14.55 1.71 -0.54
CA HIS A 191 -15.40 0.54 -0.87
C HIS A 191 -16.52 0.88 -1.85
N GLN A 192 -16.60 2.12 -2.34
CA GLN A 192 -17.51 2.45 -3.43
C GLN A 192 -17.06 1.75 -4.72
N PRO A 193 -17.97 1.05 -5.42
CA PRO A 193 -17.66 0.49 -6.72
C PRO A 193 -17.31 1.62 -7.69
N SER A 194 -16.34 1.39 -8.59
CA SER A 194 -16.02 2.39 -9.59
C SER A 194 -17.27 2.69 -10.42
N ASP A 195 -17.62 3.96 -10.53
CA ASP A 195 -18.69 4.47 -11.39
C ASP A 195 -18.37 4.35 -12.90
N GLY A 196 -17.31 3.63 -13.25
CA GLY A 196 -16.78 3.57 -14.61
C GLY A 196 -16.08 4.85 -15.07
N SER A 197 -15.94 5.86 -14.19
CA SER A 197 -15.28 7.11 -14.57
C SER A 197 -13.81 6.88 -14.93
N HIS A 198 -13.34 7.71 -15.86
CA HIS A 198 -11.95 7.70 -16.32
C HIS A 198 -10.94 7.95 -15.19
N TYR A 199 -11.37 8.50 -14.04
CA TYR A 199 -10.52 8.73 -12.87
C TYR A 199 -10.10 7.42 -12.16
N PHE A 200 -10.93 6.38 -12.21
CA PHE A 200 -10.63 5.07 -11.62
C PHE A 200 -9.99 4.09 -12.60
N GLN A 201 -9.89 4.44 -13.89
CA GLN A 201 -9.20 3.64 -14.88
C GLN A 201 -7.69 3.72 -14.64
N LYS A 202 -7.11 2.65 -14.09
CA LYS A 202 -5.66 2.45 -14.13
C LYS A 202 -5.27 2.41 -15.61
N SER A 203 -4.57 3.44 -16.08
CA SER A 203 -4.01 3.48 -17.43
C SER A 203 -2.51 3.14 -17.37
N PRO A 204 -2.12 1.87 -17.60
CA PRO A 204 -0.71 1.51 -17.80
C PRO A 204 -0.04 2.34 -18.90
N GLN A 205 -0.83 2.85 -19.86
CA GLN A 205 -0.31 3.67 -20.96
C GLN A 205 0.33 4.98 -20.47
N LEU A 206 -0.11 5.57 -19.35
CA LEU A 206 0.53 6.76 -18.77
C LEU A 206 1.97 6.50 -18.32
N TRP A 207 2.29 5.28 -17.85
CA TRP A 207 3.65 4.88 -17.50
C TRP A 207 4.53 4.62 -18.72
N ARG A 208 3.93 4.32 -19.88
CA ARG A 208 4.64 4.13 -21.16
C ARG A 208 5.04 5.44 -21.83
N LYS A 209 4.67 6.61 -21.28
CA LYS A 209 5.11 7.91 -21.80
C LYS A 209 6.64 8.01 -21.77
N HIS A 210 7.22 8.49 -22.87
CA HIS A 210 8.67 8.60 -23.05
C HIS A 210 9.43 9.25 -21.86
N PRO A 211 8.95 10.35 -21.25
CA PRO A 211 9.64 10.96 -20.10
C PRO A 211 9.76 10.02 -18.89
N ASN A 212 8.74 9.18 -18.63
CA ASN A 212 8.73 8.23 -17.52
C ASN A 212 9.72 7.09 -17.77
N LEU A 213 9.80 6.62 -19.01
CA LEU A 213 10.79 5.61 -19.42
C LEU A 213 12.22 6.13 -19.30
N VAL A 214 12.48 7.38 -19.69
CA VAL A 214 13.79 8.03 -19.53
C VAL A 214 14.15 8.16 -18.05
N TYR A 215 13.20 8.55 -17.20
CA TYR A 215 13.41 8.59 -15.75
C TYR A 215 13.76 7.23 -15.16
N MET A 216 13.02 6.17 -15.53
CA MET A 216 13.30 4.80 -15.11
C MET A 216 14.68 4.30 -15.57
N ALA A 217 15.06 4.58 -16.83
CA ALA A 217 16.38 4.22 -17.34
C ALA A 217 17.51 4.93 -16.57
N LYS A 218 17.33 6.21 -16.21
CA LYS A 218 18.27 6.96 -15.36
C LYS A 218 18.39 6.34 -13.96
N LEU A 219 17.28 5.94 -13.35
CA LEU A 219 17.28 5.25 -12.06
C LEU A 219 18.03 3.92 -12.12
N ILE A 220 17.77 3.11 -13.14
CA ILE A 220 18.46 1.82 -13.35
C ILE A 220 19.97 2.05 -13.52
N LYS A 221 20.38 3.03 -14.34
CA LYS A 221 21.80 3.36 -14.53
C LYS A 221 22.48 3.73 -13.21
N ARG A 222 21.83 4.58 -12.40
CA ARG A 222 22.34 4.97 -11.06
C ARG A 222 22.40 3.80 -10.10
N LEU A 223 21.39 2.93 -10.11
CA LEU A 223 21.38 1.73 -9.28
C LEU A 223 22.51 0.79 -9.67
N SER A 224 22.73 0.57 -10.96
CA SER A 224 23.84 -0.27 -11.47
C SER A 224 25.23 0.29 -11.17
N SER A 225 25.39 1.62 -11.06
CA SER A 225 26.65 2.20 -10.60
C SER A 225 26.88 2.02 -9.09
N PHE A 226 25.81 2.03 -8.30
CA PHE A 226 25.91 1.88 -6.84
C PHE A 226 26.00 0.41 -6.40
N LEU A 227 25.29 -0.48 -7.11
CA LEU A 227 25.31 -1.92 -6.91
C LEU A 227 25.63 -2.60 -8.25
N PRO A 228 26.91 -2.69 -8.63
CA PRO A 228 27.33 -3.40 -9.82
C PRO A 228 26.76 -4.82 -9.81
N LYS A 229 26.28 -5.28 -10.97
CA LYS A 229 25.71 -6.63 -11.15
C LYS A 229 24.38 -6.88 -10.41
N PHE A 230 23.77 -5.90 -9.75
CA PHE A 230 22.49 -6.12 -9.07
C PHE A 230 21.31 -6.33 -10.03
N VAL A 231 21.23 -5.48 -11.06
CA VAL A 231 20.17 -5.48 -12.06
C VAL A 231 20.46 -6.54 -13.13
N ALA A 232 19.40 -7.16 -13.66
CA ALA A 232 19.50 -8.07 -14.79
C ALA A 232 20.15 -7.35 -16.01
N PRO A 233 21.16 -7.94 -16.66
CA PRO A 233 21.95 -7.26 -17.68
C PRO A 233 21.14 -6.86 -18.92
N ASP A 234 20.09 -7.61 -19.24
CA ASP A 234 19.18 -7.41 -20.35
C ASP A 234 18.01 -6.45 -20.03
N LEU A 235 17.87 -5.99 -18.78
CA LEU A 235 16.72 -5.19 -18.35
C LEU A 235 16.58 -3.89 -19.17
N THR A 236 17.70 -3.21 -19.42
CA THR A 236 17.70 -1.95 -20.19
C THR A 236 17.20 -2.17 -21.61
N ASP A 237 17.60 -3.28 -22.24
CA ASP A 237 17.19 -3.61 -23.60
C ASP A 237 15.73 -4.08 -23.66
N ARG A 238 15.27 -4.81 -22.65
CA ARG A 238 13.85 -5.19 -22.50
C ARG A 238 12.95 -3.97 -22.33
N LEU A 239 13.37 -2.96 -21.55
CA LEU A 239 12.60 -1.72 -21.39
C LEU A 239 12.53 -0.90 -22.69
N LYS A 240 13.62 -0.85 -23.47
CA LYS A 240 13.65 -0.21 -24.79
C LYS A 240 12.82 -0.94 -25.85
N LYS A 241 12.75 -2.28 -25.80
CA LYS A 241 11.92 -3.09 -26.70
C LYS A 241 10.45 -3.01 -26.32
N GLY A 242 10.12 -3.00 -25.02
CA GLY A 242 8.75 -2.86 -24.52
C GLY A 242 8.10 -1.50 -24.82
N SER A 243 8.87 -0.47 -25.14
CA SER A 243 8.34 0.83 -25.60
C SER A 243 7.92 0.84 -27.08
N ARG A 244 8.16 -0.25 -27.83
CA ARG A 244 7.83 -0.36 -29.27
C ARG A 244 6.55 -1.13 -29.58
N ASN A 245 5.92 -1.78 -28.60
CA ASN A 245 4.64 -2.46 -28.79
C ASN A 245 3.51 -1.71 -28.06
N PRO A 246 2.72 -0.90 -28.77
CA PRO A 246 1.45 -0.40 -28.28
C PRO A 246 0.39 -1.47 -28.54
N THR A 247 0.07 -2.27 -27.53
CA THR A 247 -1.30 -2.78 -27.36
C THR A 247 -1.94 -2.04 -26.20
#